data_AF-A0A7C2A2H5-F1
#
_entry.id   AF-A0A7C2A2H5-F1
#
_cell.length_a   1.000
_cell.length_b   1.000
_cell.length_c   1.000
_cell.angle_alpha   90.00
_cell.angle_beta   90.00
_cell.angle_gamma   90.00
#
_symmetry.space_group_name_H-M   'P 1'
#
loop_
_entity.id
_entity.type
_entity.pdbx_description
1 polymer ?
#
loop_
_entity_poly.entity_id
_entity_poly.type
_entity_poly.pdbx_seq_one_letter_code
_entity_poly.pdbx_strand_id
1 'polypeptide(L)'
;MSGAIRAGIEHIKPVKNILYALVCGTFFRASDENGEMFKPDEQFIKHFNKGIEHVLTDICGFDKNTHPELFATARECYSDLSEKGSIGR
;
A
#
# COMPACT_ATOMS: atom_id res chain seq x y z
N MET A 1 -9.48 -0.27 3.20
CA MET A 1 -8.75 0.97 2.84
C MET A 1 -9.21 1.57 1.51
N SER A 2 -9.47 0.77 0.46
CA SER A 2 -9.96 1.26 -0.84
C SER A 2 -11.20 2.17 -0.76
N GLY A 3 -12.16 1.89 0.13
CA GLY A 3 -13.33 2.75 0.35
C GLY A 3 -12.99 4.17 0.84
N ALA A 4 -12.02 4.31 1.74
CA ALA A 4 -11.60 5.62 2.25
C ALA A 4 -10.85 6.44 1.18
N ILE A 5 -10.08 5.77 0.32
CA ILE A 5 -9.42 6.41 -0.83
C ILE A 5 -10.47 6.89 -1.83
N ARG A 6 -11.47 6.06 -2.16
CA ARG A 6 -12.58 6.45 -3.05
C ARG A 6 -13.34 7.66 -2.52
N ALA A 7 -13.75 7.64 -1.26
CA ALA A 7 -14.43 8.77 -0.63
C ALA A 7 -13.57 10.04 -0.62
N GLY A 8 -12.25 9.91 -0.40
CA GLY A 8 -11.33 11.05 -0.46
C GLY A 8 -11.24 11.66 -1.86
N ILE A 9 -11.19 10.84 -2.91
CA ILE A 9 -11.21 11.29 -4.31
C ILE A 9 -12.55 11.99 -4.62
N GLU A 10 -13.68 11.37 -4.28
CA GLU A 10 -15.03 11.91 -4.53
C GLU A 10 -15.26 13.27 -3.87
N HIS A 11 -14.64 13.51 -2.71
CA HIS A 11 -14.78 14.75 -1.96
C HIS A 11 -13.59 15.73 -2.13
N ILE A 12 -12.68 15.49 -3.09
CA ILE A 12 -11.48 16.31 -3.36
C ILE A 12 -10.69 16.57 -2.07
N LYS A 13 -10.49 15.51 -1.27
CA LYS A 13 -9.71 15.54 -0.04
C LYS A 13 -8.32 14.97 -0.27
N PRO A 14 -7.29 15.49 0.42
CA PRO A 14 -5.95 14.90 0.38
C PRO A 14 -5.98 13.44 0.86
N VAL A 15 -5.66 12.50 -0.02
CA VAL A 15 -5.59 11.05 0.31
C VAL A 15 -4.19 10.59 0.72
N LYS A 16 -3.20 11.49 0.74
CA LYS A 16 -1.79 11.16 1.02
C LYS A 16 -1.60 10.35 2.30
N ASN A 17 -2.25 10.73 3.41
CA ASN A 17 -2.11 10.00 4.67
C ASN A 17 -2.75 8.60 4.62
N ILE A 18 -3.83 8.44 3.86
CA ILE A 18 -4.48 7.13 3.66
C ILE A 18 -3.60 6.25 2.78
N LEU A 19 -2.99 6.82 1.73
CA LEU A 19 -2.01 6.14 0.89
C LEU A 19 -0.76 5.76 1.68
N TYR A 20 -0.26 6.65 2.51
CA TYR A 20 0.88 6.37 3.39
C TYR A 20 0.57 5.21 4.34
N ALA A 21 -0.61 5.21 4.97
CA ALA A 21 -1.04 4.10 5.82
C ALA A 21 -1.16 2.77 5.04
N LEU A 22 -1.68 2.81 3.81
CA LEU A 22 -1.73 1.65 2.92
C LEU A 22 -0.33 1.11 2.64
N VAL A 23 0.61 1.98 2.27
CA VAL A 23 2.01 1.60 2.01
C VAL A 23 2.66 1.07 3.29
N CYS A 24 2.49 1.69 4.45
CA CYS A 24 3.01 1.15 5.71
C CYS A 24 2.50 -0.26 5.99
N GLY A 25 1.21 -0.51 5.73
CA GLY A 25 0.60 -1.82 5.89
C GLY A 25 1.25 -2.91 5.02
N THR A 26 1.84 -2.56 3.88
CA THR A 26 2.54 -3.54 3.04
C THR A 26 3.93 -3.92 3.55
N PHE A 27 4.53 -3.11 4.42
CA PHE A 27 5.79 -3.44 5.11
C PHE A 27 5.58 -4.17 6.43
N PHE A 28 4.33 -4.19 6.94
CA PHE A 28 4.01 -4.83 8.19
C PHE A 28 4.08 -6.36 8.06
N ARG A 29 4.84 -6.99 8.94
CA ARG A 29 4.96 -8.45 9.05
C ARG A 29 4.72 -8.85 10.49
N ALA A 30 3.51 -9.28 10.81
CA ALA A 30 3.20 -9.88 12.10
C ALA A 30 3.31 -11.39 11.99
N SER A 31 4.03 -11.97 12.95
CA SER A 31 4.02 -13.40 13.23
C SER A 31 3.36 -13.61 14.59
N ASP A 32 2.72 -14.75 14.78
CA ASP A 32 2.24 -15.19 16.08
C ASP A 32 3.40 -15.62 17.01
N GLU A 33 3.05 -16.15 18.19
CA GLU A 33 4.02 -16.63 19.19
C GLU A 33 4.88 -17.80 18.68
N ASN A 34 4.44 -18.51 17.64
CA ASN A 34 5.15 -19.62 17.01
C ASN A 34 6.00 -19.17 15.81
N GLY A 35 5.98 -17.87 15.49
CA GLY A 35 6.66 -17.33 14.31
C GLY A 35 5.85 -17.48 13.01
N GLU A 36 4.62 -17.99 13.07
CA GLU A 36 3.78 -18.21 11.89
C GLU A 36 3.03 -16.94 11.50
N MET A 37 3.03 -16.62 10.20
CA MET A 37 2.28 -15.50 9.67
C MET A 37 0.85 -15.95 9.35
N PHE A 38 -0.12 -15.05 9.55
CA PHE A 38 -1.49 -15.34 9.16
C PHE A 38 -1.56 -15.58 7.64
N LYS A 39 -2.13 -16.72 7.21
CA LYS A 39 -2.10 -17.15 5.79
C LYS A 39 -2.56 -16.09 4.77
N PRO A 40 -3.61 -15.28 5.05
CA PRO A 40 -3.97 -14.15 4.19
C PRO A 40 -2.86 -13.11 4.04
N ASP A 41 -2.09 -12.82 5.09
CA ASP A 41 -0.97 -11.89 5.05
C ASP A 41 0.17 -12.45 4.19
N GLU A 42 0.45 -13.76 4.27
CA GLU A 42 1.40 -14.42 3.37
C GLU A 42 1.01 -14.29 1.89
N GLN A 43 -0.28 -14.46 1.59
CA GLN A 43 -0.79 -14.29 0.23
C GLN A 43 -0.67 -12.83 -0.22
N PHE A 44 -0.99 -11.89 0.67
CA PHE A 44 -0.88 -10.46 0.39
C PHE A 44 0.57 -10.04 0.09
N ILE A 45 1.56 -10.58 0.81
CA ILE A 45 2.99 -10.33 0.52
C ILE A 45 3.36 -10.72 -0.91
N LYS A 46 2.82 -11.83 -1.44
CA LYS A 46 3.10 -12.26 -2.82
C LYS A 46 2.60 -11.24 -3.85
N HIS A 47 1.47 -10.59 -3.59
CA HIS A 47 0.98 -9.50 -4.43
C HIS A 47 1.82 -8.24 -4.26
N PHE A 48 2.21 -7.90 -3.02
CA PHE A 48 3.03 -6.73 -2.75
C PHE A 48 4.44 -6.79 -3.33
N ASN A 49 5.06 -7.97 -3.44
CA ASN A 49 6.37 -8.11 -4.08
C ASN A 49 6.39 -7.59 -5.54
N LYS A 50 5.23 -7.38 -6.16
CA LYS A 50 5.08 -6.78 -7.49
C LYS A 50 4.99 -5.24 -7.46
N GLY A 51 5.04 -4.62 -6.27
CA GLY A 51 5.07 -3.19 -6.03
C GLY A 51 3.71 -2.58 -5.65
N ILE A 52 3.75 -1.36 -5.11
CA ILE A 52 2.56 -0.63 -4.62
C ILE A 52 1.52 -0.36 -5.73
N GLU A 53 1.96 -0.14 -6.98
CA GLU A 53 1.05 0.08 -8.10
C GLU A 53 0.20 -1.15 -8.41
N HIS A 54 0.78 -2.35 -8.28
CA HIS A 54 0.03 -3.59 -8.45
C HIS A 54 -1.03 -3.76 -7.36
N VAL A 55 -0.74 -3.34 -6.12
CA VAL A 55 -1.73 -3.33 -5.03
C VAL A 55 -2.87 -2.35 -5.32
N LEU A 56 -2.58 -1.17 -5.87
CA LEU A 56 -3.61 -0.20 -6.25
C LEU A 56 -4.52 -0.72 -7.36
N THR A 57 -3.94 -1.40 -8.36
CA THR A 57 -4.71 -1.96 -9.49
C THR A 57 -5.46 -3.23 -9.09
N ASP A 58 -4.75 -4.27 -8.70
CA ASP A 58 -5.29 -5.63 -8.61
C ASP A 58 -6.07 -5.87 -7.31
N ILE A 59 -5.72 -5.18 -6.23
CA ILE A 59 -6.37 -5.34 -4.92
C ILE A 59 -7.37 -4.21 -4.67
N CYS A 60 -7.01 -2.96 -4.96
CA CYS A 60 -7.87 -1.81 -4.67
C CYS A 60 -8.79 -1.43 -5.84
N GLY A 61 -8.55 -1.95 -7.05
CA GLY A 61 -9.38 -1.71 -8.23
C GLY A 61 -9.30 -0.28 -8.77
N PHE A 62 -8.15 0.38 -8.64
CA PHE A 62 -7.91 1.69 -9.22
C PHE A 62 -7.24 1.58 -10.58
N ASP A 63 -7.65 2.43 -11.52
CA ASP A 63 -7.01 2.55 -12.83
C ASP A 63 -6.05 3.74 -12.84
N LYS A 64 -4.84 3.52 -13.38
CA LYS A 64 -3.76 4.52 -13.42
C LYS A 64 -4.03 5.65 -14.40
N ASN A 65 -4.74 5.38 -15.50
CA ASN A 65 -5.08 6.40 -16.48
C ASN A 65 -6.16 7.35 -15.92
N THR A 66 -7.04 6.82 -15.08
CA THR A 66 -8.12 7.56 -14.42
C THR A 66 -7.62 8.33 -13.20
N HIS A 67 -6.67 7.77 -12.45
CA HIS A 67 -6.16 8.35 -11.18
C HIS A 67 -4.63 8.50 -11.16
N PRO A 68 -4.00 9.21 -12.10
CA PRO A 68 -2.54 9.26 -12.20
C PRO A 68 -1.86 9.82 -10.93
N GLU A 69 -2.46 10.82 -10.28
CA GLU A 69 -1.94 11.42 -9.05
C GLU A 69 -1.95 10.45 -7.85
N LEU A 70 -2.93 9.54 -7.81
CA LEU A 70 -2.99 8.50 -6.77
C LEU A 70 -1.77 7.58 -6.85
N PHE A 71 -1.42 7.16 -8.07
CA PHE A 71 -0.26 6.29 -8.32
C PHE A 71 1.05 7.02 -8.08
N ALA A 72 1.16 8.28 -8.48
CA ALA A 72 2.34 9.11 -8.21
C ALA A 72 2.57 9.27 -6.70
N THR A 73 1.54 9.66 -5.95
CA THR A 73 1.62 9.85 -4.49
C THR A 73 1.97 8.54 -3.77
N ALA A 74 1.38 7.42 -4.19
CA ALA A 74 1.69 6.12 -3.60
C ALA A 74 3.14 5.69 -3.86
N ARG A 75 3.69 5.99 -5.05
CA ARG A 75 5.08 5.74 -5.39
C ARG A 75 6.04 6.58 -4.55
N GLU A 76 5.74 7.86 -4.35
CA GLU A 76 6.52 8.72 -3.45
C GLU A 76 6.56 8.16 -2.03
N CYS A 77 5.38 7.81 -1.48
CA CYS A 77 5.29 7.22 -0.14
C CYS A 77 6.07 5.89 -0.03
N TYR A 78 6.07 5.07 -1.08
CA TYR A 78 6.81 3.83 -1.15
C TYR A 78 8.33 4.03 -1.21
N SER A 79 8.81 4.97 -2.02
CA SER A 79 10.23 5.32 -2.08
C SER A 79 10.72 5.84 -0.73
N ASP A 80 10.00 6.78 -0.12
CA ASP A 80 10.33 7.34 1.20
C ASP A 80 10.47 6.25 2.27
N LEU A 81 9.59 5.25 2.25
CA LEU A 81 9.62 4.14 3.21
C LEU A 81 10.70 3.11 2.88
N SER A 82 10.99 2.87 1.61
CA SER A 82 12.05 1.95 1.18
C SER A 82 13.45 2.49 1.51
N GLU A 83 13.65 3.81 1.37
CA GLU A 83 14.89 4.49 1.76
C GLU A 83 15.06 4.50 3.29
N LYS A 84 13.98 4.76 4.04
CA LYS A 84 14.00 4.75 5.52
C LYS A 84 14.10 3.35 6.12
N GLY A 85 13.61 2.32 5.43
CA GLY A 85 13.70 0.92 5.82
C GLY A 85 15.07 0.27 5.58
N SER A 86 16.04 1.00 5.01
CA SER A 86 17.41 0.51 4.81
C SER A 86 18.28 0.55 6.08
N ILE A 87 17.72 0.90 7.25
CA ILE A 87 18.33 0.66 8.56
C ILE A 87 17.69 -0.61 9.14
N GLY A 88 18.26 -1.78 8.83
CA GLY A 88 17.84 -3.05 9.43
C GLY A 88 17.54 -4.16 8.42
N ARG A 89 18.53 -4.52 7.61
CA ARG A 89 18.70 -5.92 7.18
C ARG A 89 20.00 -6.43 7.74
#